data_AF-A0A5K8A422-F1
#
_entry.id   AF-A0A5K8A422-F1
#
_cell.length_a   1.000
_cell.length_b   1.000
_cell.length_c   1.000
_cell.angle_alpha   90.00
_cell.angle_beta   90.00
_cell.angle_gamma   90.00
#
_symmetry.space_group_name_H-M   'P 1'
#
loop_
_entity.id
_entity.type
_entity.pdbx_description
1 polymer ?
#
loop_
_entity_poly.entity_id
_entity_poly.type
_entity_poly.pdbx_seq_one_letter_code
_entity_poly.pdbx_strand_id
1 'polypeptide(L)'
;MNMIQEDGQLLRIFIGEANKHDRMPLYEWIVRQARSRGMAGATVLRGIQGFGANSLIHTTKILRLSEDLPVVVEIIDSPEQIETFLQAIDHAITEGIVTVEKARVRMYRASGGKGVQNQP
;
A
#
# COMPACT_ATOMS: atom_id res chain seq x y z
N MET A 1 20.91 3.73 -1.74
CA MET A 1 20.26 3.20 -0.52
C MET A 1 19.75 4.42 0.21
N ASN A 2 18.45 4.70 0.13
CA ASN A 2 17.90 5.95 0.66
C ASN A 2 17.84 5.86 2.18
N MET A 3 18.57 6.75 2.83
CA MET A 3 18.47 6.98 4.27
C MET A 3 17.26 7.88 4.46
N ILE A 4 16.17 7.35 5.03
CA ILE A 4 15.03 8.21 5.37
C ILE A 4 15.51 9.18 6.44
N GLN A 5 15.38 10.47 6.17
CA GLN A 5 15.72 11.55 7.11
C GLN A 5 14.77 11.50 8.32
N GLU A 6 14.98 12.34 9.34
CA GLU A 6 14.01 12.43 10.43
C GLU A 6 12.61 12.78 9.91
N ASP A 7 12.50 13.56 8.84
CA ASP A 7 11.25 13.95 8.22
C ASP A 7 10.81 12.93 7.15
N GLY A 8 10.11 11.89 7.59
CA GLY A 8 9.45 10.93 6.73
C GLY A 8 7.95 11.18 6.58
N GLN A 9 7.33 10.40 5.70
CA GLN A 9 5.89 10.31 5.55
C GLN A 9 5.44 8.86 5.68
N LEU A 10 4.28 8.67 6.30
CA LEU A 10 3.55 7.41 6.32
C LEU A 10 2.42 7.48 5.30
N LEU A 11 2.55 6.69 4.24
CA LEU A 11 1.51 6.43 3.26
C LEU A 11 0.68 5.24 3.73
N ARG A 12 -0.65 5.40 3.74
CA ARG A 12 -1.61 4.30 3.91
C ARG A 12 -2.54 4.20 2.73
N ILE A 13 -2.68 2.99 2.20
CA ILE A 13 -3.60 2.68 1.11
C ILE A 13 -4.62 1.67 1.63
N PHE A 14 -5.86 2.11 1.79
CA PHE A 14 -7.01 1.32 2.25
C PHE A 14 -7.79 0.82 1.04
N ILE A 15 -7.83 -0.49 0.86
CA ILE A 15 -8.47 -1.17 -0.28
C ILE A 15 -9.22 -2.42 0.19
N GLY A 16 -10.07 -2.98 -0.66
CA GLY A 16 -10.66 -4.30 -0.44
C GLY A 16 -9.68 -5.42 -0.79
N GLU A 17 -9.73 -6.52 -0.07
CA GLU A 17 -8.96 -7.74 -0.36
C GLU A 17 -9.27 -8.32 -1.75
N ALA A 18 -10.52 -8.22 -2.19
CA ALA A 18 -10.96 -8.71 -3.49
C ALA A 18 -10.53 -7.81 -4.66
N ASN A 19 -10.02 -6.60 -4.40
CA ASN A 19 -9.56 -5.69 -5.44
C ASN A 19 -8.38 -6.28 -6.20
N LYS A 20 -8.35 -6.07 -7.53
CA LYS A 20 -7.33 -6.62 -8.42
C LYS A 20 -6.85 -5.60 -9.44
N HIS A 21 -5.58 -5.74 -9.82
CA HIS A 21 -4.99 -5.09 -10.98
C HIS A 21 -4.33 -6.16 -11.86
N ASP A 22 -4.66 -6.20 -13.15
CA ASP A 22 -4.17 -7.22 -14.09
C ASP A 22 -4.26 -8.68 -13.58
N ARG A 23 -5.40 -9.01 -12.95
CA ARG A 23 -5.70 -10.31 -12.32
C ARG A 23 -4.92 -10.63 -11.03
N MET A 24 -3.98 -9.79 -10.62
CA MET A 24 -3.26 -9.90 -9.35
C MET A 24 -4.03 -9.19 -8.23
N PRO A 25 -4.04 -9.70 -6.98
CA PRO A 25 -4.55 -8.94 -5.84
C PRO A 25 -3.88 -7.57 -5.75
N LEU A 26 -4.67 -6.50 -5.62
CA LEU A 26 -4.17 -5.13 -5.72
C LEU A 26 -3.11 -4.83 -4.65
N TYR A 27 -3.31 -5.29 -3.41
CA TYR A 27 -2.32 -5.12 -2.34
C TYR A 27 -0.97 -5.77 -2.68
N GLU A 28 -0.99 -6.94 -3.33
CA GLU A 28 0.24 -7.65 -3.73
C GLU A 28 0.94 -6.89 -4.86
N TRP A 29 0.16 -6.41 -5.83
CA TRP A 29 0.68 -5.59 -6.91
C TRP A 29 1.34 -4.30 -6.38
N ILE A 30 0.70 -3.60 -5.45
CA ILE A 30 1.26 -2.39 -4.81
C ILE A 30 2.58 -2.70 -4.11
N VAL A 31 2.66 -3.79 -3.35
CA VAL A 31 3.92 -4.21 -2.67
C VAL A 31 5.02 -4.51 -3.70
N ARG A 32 4.68 -5.15 -4.82
CA ARG A 32 5.63 -5.40 -5.91
C ARG A 32 6.13 -4.11 -6.54
N GLN A 33 5.25 -3.13 -6.77
CA GLN A 33 5.65 -1.80 -7.25
C GLN A 33 6.54 -1.06 -6.25
N ALA A 34 6.22 -1.13 -4.96
CA ALA A 34 7.04 -0.50 -3.92
C ALA A 34 8.45 -1.11 -3.90
N ARG A 35 8.53 -2.44 -3.98
CA ARG A 35 9.81 -3.16 -4.05
C ARG A 35 10.61 -2.83 -5.31
N SER A 36 9.98 -2.82 -6.48
CA SER A 36 10.67 -2.55 -7.75
C SER A 36 11.20 -1.12 -7.85
N ARG A 37 10.54 -0.17 -7.18
CA ARG A 37 10.95 1.24 -7.09
C ARG A 37 11.92 1.54 -5.95
N GLY A 38 12.29 0.52 -5.17
CA GLY A 38 13.26 0.66 -4.10
C GLY A 38 12.76 1.48 -2.91
N MET A 39 11.45 1.47 -2.66
CA MET A 39 10.88 2.04 -1.42
C MET A 39 11.51 1.34 -0.21
N ALA A 40 11.67 2.07 0.89
CA ALA A 40 12.38 1.59 2.07
C ALA A 40 11.77 0.33 2.71
N GLY A 41 10.46 0.14 2.55
CA GLY A 41 9.71 -1.04 2.99
C GLY A 41 8.21 -0.86 2.81
N ALA A 42 7.46 -1.97 2.86
CA ALA A 42 6.00 -1.96 2.86
C ALA A 42 5.48 -3.00 3.87
N THR A 43 4.43 -2.66 4.59
CA THR A 43 3.71 -3.55 5.50
C THR A 43 2.28 -3.70 5.04
N VAL A 44 1.74 -4.92 5.07
CA VAL A 44 0.33 -5.19 4.73
C VAL A 44 -0.39 -5.65 5.98
N LEU A 45 -1.50 -4.99 6.30
CA LEU A 45 -2.39 -5.32 7.40
C LEU A 45 -3.74 -5.76 6.82
N ARG A 46 -4.26 -6.90 7.27
CA ARG A 46 -5.63 -7.34 6.95
C ARG A 46 -6.53 -7.05 8.16
N GLY A 47 -7.57 -6.26 7.97
CA GLY A 47 -8.57 -6.02 8.99
C GLY A 47 -9.55 -7.18 9.09
N ILE A 48 -10.15 -7.35 10.26
CA ILE A 48 -11.18 -8.36 10.52
C ILE A 48 -12.57 -7.93 10.04
N GLN A 49 -12.79 -6.62 9.90
CA GLN A 49 -14.03 -5.99 9.45
C GLN A 49 -13.75 -4.52 9.06
N GLY A 50 -14.53 -3.96 8.14
CA GLY A 50 -14.45 -2.55 7.78
C GLY A 50 -15.70 -2.10 7.02
N PHE A 51 -15.87 -0.79 6.90
CA PHE A 51 -16.89 -0.16 6.04
C PHE A 51 -16.24 1.02 5.31
N GLY A 52 -16.75 1.39 4.13
CA GLY A 52 -16.09 2.40 3.29
C GLY A 52 -16.93 2.86 2.10
N ALA A 53 -16.30 3.57 1.16
CA ALA A 53 -16.97 4.23 0.04
C ALA A 53 -17.84 3.28 -0.82
N ASN A 54 -17.54 1.98 -0.85
CA ASN A 54 -18.32 0.95 -1.56
C ASN A 54 -19.48 0.36 -0.75
N SER A 55 -19.77 0.85 0.48
CA SER A 55 -20.97 0.46 1.23
C SER A 55 -22.27 1.02 0.62
N LEU A 56 -22.20 1.84 -0.43
CA LEU A 56 -23.36 2.45 -1.07
C LEU A 56 -23.61 1.90 -2.49
N ILE A 57 -24.74 1.19 -2.59
CA ILE A 57 -25.51 0.86 -3.79
C ILE A 57 -24.99 -0.34 -4.61
N HIS A 58 -25.13 -1.53 -4.02
CA HIS A 58 -25.62 -2.67 -4.80
C HIS A 58 -27.12 -2.81 -4.55
N THR A 59 -27.88 -2.24 -5.48
CA THR A 59 -29.33 -2.32 -5.54
C THR A 59 -29.78 -3.79 -5.47
N THR A 60 -30.71 -4.06 -4.56
CA THR A 60 -31.58 -5.24 -4.49
C THR A 60 -30.97 -6.65 -4.40
N LYS A 61 -29.67 -6.79 -4.17
CA LYS A 61 -29.10 -8.03 -3.60
C LYS A 61 -28.24 -7.69 -2.39
N ILE A 62 -28.92 -7.40 -1.28
CA ILE A 62 -28.52 -7.76 0.08
C ILE A 62 -27.05 -7.42 0.41
N LEU A 63 -26.84 -6.25 1.01
CA LEU A 63 -25.85 -5.98 2.07
C LEU A 63 -24.64 -6.94 2.13
N ARG A 64 -23.71 -6.84 1.16
CA ARG A 64 -22.36 -7.42 1.29
C ARG A 64 -21.48 -6.57 2.22
N LEU A 65 -22.01 -6.21 3.39
CA LEU A 65 -21.27 -5.46 4.41
C LEU A 65 -20.14 -6.27 5.06
N SER A 66 -19.87 -7.52 4.62
CA SER A 66 -18.94 -8.40 5.35
C SER A 66 -18.18 -9.46 4.54
N GLU A 67 -18.10 -9.40 3.20
CA GLU A 67 -17.32 -10.41 2.44
C GLU A 67 -15.95 -9.90 1.98
N ASP A 68 -15.82 -8.61 1.68
CA ASP A 68 -14.54 -8.03 1.25
C ASP A 68 -13.82 -7.39 2.44
N LEU A 69 -12.83 -8.09 2.97
CA LEU A 69 -12.06 -7.63 4.13
C LEU A 69 -11.18 -6.44 3.76
N PRO A 70 -11.08 -5.41 4.61
CA PRO A 70 -10.21 -4.28 4.34
C PRO A 70 -8.74 -4.71 4.45
N VAL A 71 -7.93 -4.27 3.50
CA VAL A 71 -6.47 -4.39 3.49
C VAL A 71 -5.87 -3.00 3.51
N VAL A 72 -4.87 -2.80 4.38
CA VAL A 72 -4.09 -1.57 4.45
C VAL A 72 -2.66 -1.88 4.05
N VAL A 73 -2.16 -1.17 3.04
CA VAL A 73 -0.74 -1.16 2.70
C VAL A 73 -0.11 0.10 3.29
N GLU A 74 0.86 -0.07 4.18
CA GLU A 74 1.62 1.01 4.82
C GLU A 74 3.04 1.08 4.25
N ILE A 75 3.48 2.28 3.88
CA ILE A 75 4.84 2.56 3.42
C ILE A 75 5.36 3.80 4.15
N ILE A 76 6.57 3.72 4.68
CA ILE A 76 7.26 4.86 5.29
C ILE A 76 8.48 5.19 4.44
N ASP A 77 8.54 6.41 3.90
CA ASP A 77 9.67 6.87 3.10
C ASP A 77 9.78 8.41 3.14
N SER A 78 10.71 8.99 2.39
CA SER A 78 10.79 10.45 2.22
C SER A 78 9.56 10.99 1.45
N PRO A 79 9.17 12.26 1.67
CA PRO A 79 8.06 12.87 0.94
C PRO A 79 8.15 12.75 -0.58
N GLU A 80 9.35 12.91 -1.13
CA GLU A 80 9.61 12.83 -2.57
C GLU A 80 9.40 11.42 -3.11
N GLN A 81 9.81 10.40 -2.34
CA GLN A 81 9.61 9.00 -2.69
C GLN A 81 8.13 8.62 -2.63
N ILE A 82 7.41 9.08 -1.60
CA ILE A 82 5.96 8.87 -1.48
C ILE A 82 5.22 9.49 -2.68
N GLU A 83 5.52 10.74 -3.02
CA GLU A 83 4.87 11.43 -4.15
C GLU A 83 5.13 10.72 -5.49
N THR A 84 6.39 10.35 -5.75
CA THR A 84 6.76 9.61 -6.96
C THR A 84 6.08 8.24 -7.03
N PHE A 85 5.92 7.59 -5.87
CA PHE A 85 5.23 6.30 -5.79
C PHE A 85 3.73 6.42 -6.02
N LEU A 86 3.08 7.46 -5.47
CA LEU A 86 1.66 7.73 -5.68
C LEU A 86 1.33 7.93 -7.16
N GLN A 87 2.10 8.78 -7.86
CA GLN A 87 1.93 9.02 -9.29
C GLN A 87 2.03 7.72 -10.12
N ALA A 88 2.85 6.77 -9.68
CA ALA A 88 3.03 5.51 -10.37
C ALA A 88 1.87 4.52 -10.20
N ILE A 89 1.15 4.58 -9.09
CA ILE A 89 0.10 3.59 -8.74
C ILE A 89 -1.32 4.16 -8.86
N ASP A 90 -1.47 5.48 -9.01
CA ASP A 90 -2.75 6.19 -9.04
C ASP A 90 -3.78 5.52 -9.94
N HIS A 91 -3.40 5.23 -11.19
CA HIS A 91 -4.25 4.58 -12.18
C HIS A 91 -4.75 3.17 -11.79
N ALA A 92 -4.08 2.49 -10.86
CA ALA A 92 -4.43 1.14 -10.41
C ALA A 92 -5.40 1.15 -9.21
N ILE A 93 -5.50 2.27 -8.49
CA ILE A 93 -6.38 2.42 -7.32
C ILE A 93 -7.69 3.03 -7.80
N THR A 94 -8.58 2.20 -8.33
CA THR A 94 -9.91 2.65 -8.80
C THR A 94 -10.89 2.86 -7.64
N GLU A 95 -10.68 2.16 -6.53
CA GLU A 95 -11.54 2.17 -5.35
C GLU A 95 -10.65 2.08 -4.10
N GLY A 96 -10.98 2.86 -3.06
CA GLY A 96 -10.22 2.89 -1.81
C GLY A 96 -10.03 4.29 -1.25
N ILE A 97 -9.18 4.39 -0.23
CA ILE A 97 -8.76 5.65 0.37
C ILE A 97 -7.24 5.64 0.48
N VAL A 98 -6.60 6.76 0.13
CA VAL A 98 -5.17 6.95 0.28
C VAL A 98 -4.93 8.12 1.22
N THR A 99 -4.12 7.93 2.25
CA THR A 99 -3.74 8.99 3.19
C THR A 99 -2.23 9.10 3.31
N VAL A 100 -1.76 10.32 3.57
CA VAL A 100 -0.35 10.60 3.85
C VAL A 100 -0.27 11.39 5.14
N GLU A 101 0.55 10.91 6.07
CA GLU A 101 0.78 11.53 7.38
C GLU A 101 2.26 11.85 7.56
N LYS A 102 2.59 12.93 8.27
CA LYS A 102 3.99 13.22 8.65
C LYS A 102 4.45 12.19 9.69
N ALA A 103 5.62 11.59 9.48
CA ALA A 103 6.19 10.60 10.39
C ALA A 103 7.64 10.96 10.72
N ARG A 104 7.96 11.08 12.02
CA ARG A 104 9.35 11.31 12.44
C ARG A 104 10.10 9.99 12.55
N VAL A 105 10.96 9.69 11.58
CA VAL A 105 11.72 8.43 11.56
C VAL A 105 12.92 8.54 12.49
N ARG A 106 12.91 7.74 13.58
CA ARG A 106 13.98 7.78 14.59
C ARG A 106 15.10 6.78 14.34
N MET A 107 14.78 5.64 13.74
CA MET A 107 15.74 4.58 13.47
C MET A 107 15.38 3.87 12.17
N TYR A 108 16.38 3.71 11.31
CA TYR A 108 16.30 2.87 10.12
C TYR A 108 17.54 1.96 10.11
N ARG A 109 17.32 0.65 10.17
CA ARG A 109 18.38 -0.36 10.18
C ARG A 109 18.05 -1.43 9.15
N ALA A 110 18.62 -1.28 7.96
CA ALA A 110 18.69 -2.38 7.01
C ALA A 110 19.90 -3.25 7.39
N SER A 111 19.68 -4.51 7.77
CA SER A 111 20.75 -5.50 7.72
C SER A 111 21.17 -5.60 6.26
N GLY A 112 22.43 -5.30 5.94
CA GLY A 112 22.92 -5.22 4.57
C GLY A 112 22.63 -6.50 3.77
N GLY A 113 21.55 -6.50 3.00
CA GLY A 113 21.22 -7.55 2.06
C GLY A 113 22.08 -7.40 0.81
N LYS A 114 23.23 -8.08 0.80
CA LYS A 114 23.90 -8.45 -0.46
C LYS A 114 22.89 -9.15 -1.38
N GLY A 115 23.03 -8.89 -2.67
CA GLY A 115 22.00 -9.07 -3.69
C GLY A 115 21.30 -10.42 -3.72
N VAL A 116 19.99 -10.36 -3.95
CA VAL A 116 19.27 -11.46 -4.59
C VAL A 116 19.59 -11.36 -6.07
N GLN A 117 20.72 -11.95 -6.48
CA GLN A 117 20.83 -12.51 -7.83
C GLN A 117 19.88 -13.71 -7.86
N ASN A 118 18.74 -13.56 -8.52
CA ASN A 118 17.95 -14.71 -8.97
C ASN A 118 17.89 -14.68 -10.50
N GLN A 119 18.80 -15.44 -11.10
CA GLN A 119 18.67 -16.18 -12.36
C GLN A 119 19.35 -17.53 -12.10
N PRO A 120 18.92 -18.65 -12.70
CA PRO A 120 18.43 -18.77 -14.08
C PRO A 120 16.91 -18.66 -14.26
#